data_AF-F0YGF4-F1
#
_entry.id   AF-F0YGF4-F1
#
_cell.length_a   1.000
_cell.length_b   1.000
_cell.length_c   1.000
_cell.angle_alpha   90.00
_cell.angle_beta   90.00
_cell.angle_gamma   90.00
#
_symmetry.space_group_name_H-M   'P 1'
#
loop_
_entity.id
_entity.type
_entity.pdbx_description
1 polymer ?
#
loop_
_entity_poly.entity_id
_entity_poly.type
_entity_poly.pdbx_seq_one_letter_code
_entity_poly.pdbx_strand_id
1 'polypeptide(L)' 'QVLQPQLLTLGCKSAPLIGAGQWWRLATPMLLHASPAHLIVNMISLRNVGRSLERAYGAKKTLVVYVASGIAGNLLS' A
#
# COMPACT_ATOMS: atom_id res chain seq x y z
N GLN A 1 -12.18 1.68 -18.97
CA GLN A 1 -11.26 1.56 -17.82
C GLN A 1 -11.13 0.12 -17.28
N VAL A 2 -11.26 -0.92 -18.11
CA VAL A 2 -10.87 -2.30 -17.74
C VAL A 2 -9.60 -2.65 -18.52
N LEU A 3 -8.50 -1.98 -18.23
CA LEU A 3 -7.28 -2.11 -19.04
C LEU A 3 -6.37 -3.27 -18.59
N GLN A 4 -6.52 -3.81 -17.38
CA GLN A 4 -5.64 -4.87 -16.85
C GLN A 4 -6.40 -5.83 -15.90
N PRO A 5 -7.15 -6.82 -16.43
CA PRO A 5 -7.94 -7.76 -15.63
C PRO A 5 -7.09 -8.55 -14.62
N GLN A 6 -5.82 -8.79 -14.93
CA GLN A 6 -4.86 -9.47 -14.07
C GLN A 6 -4.56 -8.67 -12.79
N LEU A 7 -4.57 -7.34 -12.85
CA LEU A 7 -4.35 -6.51 -11.66
C LEU A 7 -5.59 -6.48 -10.76
N LEU A 8 -6.79 -6.53 -11.35
CA LEU A 8 -8.03 -6.64 -10.59
C LEU A 8 -8.10 -7.97 -9.82
N THR A 9 -7.66 -9.09 -10.41
CA THR A 9 -7.60 -10.38 -9.71
C THR A 9 -6.55 -10.38 -8.59
N LEU A 10 -5.41 -9.73 -8.81
CA LEU A 10 -4.34 -9.57 -7.80
C LEU A 10 -4.66 -8.55 -6.70
N GLY A 11 -5.80 -7.85 -6.77
CA GLY A 11 -6.24 -6.97 -5.71
C GLY A 11 -5.87 -5.50 -5.87
N CYS A 12 -5.72 -5.01 -7.10
CA CYS A 12 -5.59 -3.57 -7.31
C CYS A 12 -6.83 -2.80 -6.79
N LYS A 13 -6.63 -1.52 -6.46
CA LYS A 13 -7.69 -0.64 -5.99
C LYS A 13 -8.78 -0.52 -7.05
N SER A 14 -10.03 -0.68 -6.65
CA SER A 14 -11.19 -0.47 -7.50
C SER A 14 -12.37 0.05 -6.68
N ALA A 15 -12.75 1.32 -6.88
CA ALA A 15 -13.80 1.96 -6.11
C ALA A 15 -15.17 1.25 -6.20
N PRO A 16 -15.63 0.79 -7.38
CA PRO A 16 -16.89 0.02 -7.46
C PRO A 16 -16.84 -1.29 -6.66
N LEU A 17 -15.70 -1.99 -6.68
CA LEU A 17 -15.55 -3.25 -5.94
C LEU A 17 -15.39 -3.03 -4.43
N ILE A 18 -14.75 -1.93 -4.03
CA ILE A 18 -14.70 -1.51 -2.63
C ILE A 18 -16.12 -1.19 -2.13
N GLY A 19 -16.90 -0.44 -2.91
CA GLY A 19 -18.32 -0.18 -2.62
C GLY A 19 -19.18 -1.43 -2.57
N ALA A 20 -18.79 -2.48 -3.31
CA ALA A 20 -19.41 -3.81 -3.26
C ALA A 20 -18.89 -4.70 -2.12
N GLY A 21 -18.12 -4.16 -1.16
CA GLY A 21 -17.67 -4.85 0.04
C GLY A 21 -16.28 -5.48 -0.05
N GLN A 22 -15.52 -5.29 -1.14
CA GLN A 22 -14.14 -5.79 -1.26
C GLN A 22 -13.13 -4.84 -0.59
N TRP A 23 -13.31 -4.56 0.70
CA TRP A 23 -12.51 -3.61 1.49
C TRP A 23 -11.01 -3.93 1.53
N TRP A 24 -10.66 -5.20 1.39
CA TRP A 24 -9.27 -5.66 1.30
C TRP A 24 -8.49 -4.99 0.16
N ARG A 25 -9.18 -4.47 -0.88
CA ARG A 25 -8.59 -3.66 -1.95
C ARG A 25 -8.08 -2.29 -1.52
N LEU A 26 -8.31 -1.89 -0.27
CA LEU A 26 -7.66 -0.72 0.33
C LEU A 26 -6.26 -1.04 0.87
N ALA A 27 -5.97 -2.32 1.14
CA ALA A 27 -4.69 -2.77 1.69
C ALA A 27 -3.81 -3.48 0.66
N THR A 28 -4.38 -4.38 -0.15
CA THR A 28 -3.61 -5.17 -1.14
C THR A 28 -2.80 -4.36 -2.15
N PRO A 29 -3.22 -3.15 -2.61
CA PRO A 29 -2.40 -2.35 -3.52
C PRO A 29 -1.05 -1.94 -2.91
N MET A 30 -0.92 -1.89 -1.58
CA MET A 30 0.36 -1.59 -0.91
C MET A 30 1.47 -2.60 -1.23
N LEU A 31 1.10 -3.80 -1.70
CA LEU A 31 2.05 -4.86 -2.08
C LEU A 31 2.30 -4.89 -3.59
N LEU A 32 1.40 -4.31 -4.38
CA LEU A 32 1.50 -4.30 -5.84
C LEU A 32 2.41 -3.16 -6.31
N HIS A 33 3.36 -3.49 -7.18
CA HIS A 33 4.33 -2.53 -7.71
C HIS A 33 4.29 -2.56 -9.24
N ALA A 34 4.26 -1.38 -9.85
CA ALA A 34 4.20 -1.24 -11.31
C ALA A 34 5.51 -1.64 -12.01
N SER A 35 6.64 -1.56 -11.31
CA SER A 35 7.96 -1.92 -11.84
C SER A 35 8.97 -2.26 -10.74
N PRO A 36 10.05 -3.00 -11.07
CA PRO A 36 11.14 -3.29 -10.14
C PRO A 36 11.83 -2.02 -9.61
N ALA A 37 11.98 -0.99 -10.45
CA ALA A 37 12.58 0.28 -10.06
C ALA A 37 11.75 0.98 -8.98
N HIS A 38 10.42 1.01 -9.13
CA HIS A 38 9.52 1.59 -8.14
C HIS A 38 9.60 0.83 -6.81
N LEU A 39 9.66 -0.51 -6.85
CA LEU A 39 9.86 -1.34 -5.67
C LEU A 39 11.18 -1.01 -4.95
N ILE A 40 12.29 -0.90 -5.68
CA ILE A 40 13.60 -0.58 -5.09
C ILE A 40 13.56 0.76 -4.36
N VAL A 41 13.01 1.80 -5.00
CA VAL A 41 12.89 3.14 -4.38
C VAL A 41 12.05 3.07 -3.10
N ASN A 42 10.93 2.35 -3.12
CA ASN A 42 10.09 2.16 -1.93
C ASN A 42 10.82 1.41 -0.82
N MET A 43 11.61 0.38 -1.14
CA MET A 43 12.38 -0.38 -0.15
C MET A 43 13.52 0.46 0.46
N ILE A 44 14.17 1.31 -0.33
CA ILE A 44 15.17 2.26 0.20
C ILE A 44 14.50 3.27 1.12
N SER A 45 13.35 3.82 0.72
CA SER A 45 12.56 4.76 1.54
C SER A 45 12.10 4.10 2.85
N LEU A 46 11.53 2.91 2.78
CA LEU A 46 11.09 2.14 3.94
C LEU A 46 12.26 1.80 4.86
N ARG A 47 13.43 1.44 4.32
CA ARG A 47 14.64 1.19 5.13
C ARG A 47 15.11 2.44 5.85
N ASN A 48 15.13 3.60 5.20
CA ASN A 48 15.68 4.81 5.78
C ASN A 48 14.68 5.48 6.73
N VAL A 49 13.47 5.79 6.23
CA VAL A 49 12.40 6.46 6.99
C VAL A 49 11.82 5.50 8.04
N GLY A 50 11.54 4.25 7.65
CA GLY A 50 10.99 3.26 8.57
C GLY A 50 11.92 2.96 9.73
N ARG A 51 13.24 2.80 9.50
CA ARG A 51 14.20 2.63 10.62
C ARG A 51 14.31 3.87 11.48
N SER A 52 14.24 5.07 10.91
CA SER A 52 14.23 6.30 11.69
C SER A 52 13.01 6.35 12.63
N LEU A 53 11.82 6.06 12.10
CA LEU A 53 10.58 5.98 12.88
C LEU A 53 10.62 4.85 13.91
N GLU A 54 11.13 3.68 13.55
CA GLU A 54 11.25 2.53 14.46
C GLU A 54 12.19 2.84 15.64
N ARG A 55 13.30 3.54 15.40
CA ARG A 55 14.20 3.99 16.47
C ARG A 55 13.55 5.04 17.38
N ALA A 56 12.74 5.93 16.82
CA ALA A 56 12.09 7.00 17.58
C ALA A 56 10.84 6.54 18.36
N TYR A 57 10.05 5.63 17.78
CA TYR A 57 8.70 5.30 18.27
C TYR A 57 8.48 3.80 18.53
N GLY A 58 9.39 2.93 18.10
CA GLY A 58 9.31 1.48 18.21
C GLY A 58 8.58 0.81 17.05
N ALA A 59 8.91 -0.47 16.80
CA ALA A 59 8.46 -1.24 15.64
C ALA A 59 6.93 -1.30 15.48
N LYS A 60 6.21 -1.50 16.59
CA LYS A 60 4.73 -1.60 16.56
C LYS A 60 4.08 -0.31 16.05
N LYS A 61 4.54 0.85 16.52
CA LYS A 61 3.98 2.15 16.12
C LYS A 61 4.31 2.45 14.67
N THR A 62 5.54 2.17 14.23
CA THR A 62 5.95 2.32 12.83
C THR A 62 5.09 1.45 11.90
N LEU A 63 4.83 0.20 12.28
CA LEU A 63 3.96 -0.69 11.50
C LEU A 63 2.53 -0.14 11.38
N VAL A 64 1.95 0.30 12.50
CA VAL A 64 0.60 0.90 12.50
C VAL A 64 0.55 2.13 11.60
N VAL A 65 1.53 3.03 11.71
CA VAL A 65 1.61 4.23 10.88
C VAL A 65 1.76 3.85 9.40
N TYR A 66 2.60 2.87 9.07
CA TYR A 66 2.80 2.40 7.70
C TYR A 66 1.51 1.83 7.08
N VAL A 67 0.79 0.97 7.82
CA VAL A 67 -0.45 0.37 7.33
C VAL A 67 -1.56 1.42 7.24
N ALA A 68 -1.71 2.27 8.26
CA ALA A 68 -2.74 3.29 8.28
C ALA A 68 -2.54 4.33 7.17
N SER A 69 -1.30 4.76 6.91
CA SER A 69 -1.01 5.71 5.84
C SER A 69 -1.27 5.12 4.45
N GLY A 70 -0.95 3.85 4.22
CA GLY A 70 -1.25 3.17 2.96
C GLY A 70 -2.75 3.04 2.70
N ILE A 71 -3.53 2.65 3.72
CA ILE A 71 -4.99 2.57 3.62
C ILE A 71 -5.60 3.95 3.41
N ALA A 72 -5.20 4.95 4.20
CA ALA A 72 -5.71 6.33 4.07
C ALA A 72 -5.36 6.94 2.71
N GLY A 73 -4.13 6.71 2.20
CA GLY A 73 -3.73 7.11 0.86
C GLY A 73 -4.61 6.48 -0.20
N ASN A 74 -4.86 5.16 -0.13
CA ASN A 74 -5.75 4.47 -1.07
C ASN A 74 -7.21 4.97 -0.98
N LEU A 75 -7.68 5.37 0.21
CA LEU A 75 -9.01 5.91 0.39
C LEU A 75 -9.19 7.31 -0.23
N LEU A 76 -8.16 8.17 -0.14
CA LEU A 76 -8.21 9.56 -0.59
C LEU A 76 -7.81 9.78 -2.06
N SER A 77 -7.15 8.79 -2.69
CA SER A 77 -6.69 8.86 -4.09
C SER A 77 -7.78 8.64 -5.14
#